data_AF-A0A1W1WG03-F1
#
_entry.id   AF-A0A1W1WG03-F1
#
_cell.length_a   1.000
_cell.length_b   1.000
_cell.length_c   1.000
_cell.angle_alpha   90.00
_cell.angle_beta   90.00
_cell.angle_gamma   90.00
#
_symmetry.space_group_name_H-M   'P 1'
#
loop_
_entity.id
_entity.type
_entity.pdbx_description
1 polymer ?
#
loop_
_entity_poly.entity_id
_entity_poly.type
_entity_poly.pdbx_seq_one_letter_code
_entity_poly.pdbx_strand_id
1 'polypeptide(L)'
;MRTMKGLKSHASLWRLMWWSLRLSWSKNKEGRRRARKHIWAMLENQWTKLVPEAVPGQVSGVTHAVWLGAALASRSLVRYPLLPKRLKTRLIWLFRLVGRTNGKALVTAYLAWVWLSDVATSPSHLESQVTTDTV
;
A
#
# COMPACT_ATOMS: atom_id res chain seq x y z
N MET A 1 -25.64 13.63 -0.93
CA MET A 1 -24.27 14.20 -0.89
C MET A 1 -23.22 13.07 -0.80
N ARG A 2 -22.78 12.51 -1.95
CA ARG A 2 -21.68 11.52 -2.00
C ARG A 2 -20.33 12.25 -1.96
N THR A 3 -19.82 12.42 -0.75
CA THR A 3 -18.39 12.48 -0.36
C THR A 3 -17.36 12.85 -1.45
N MET A 4 -17.11 14.15 -1.63
CA MET A 4 -15.89 14.66 -2.29
C MET A 4 -14.58 14.07 -1.72
N LYS A 5 -14.61 13.51 -0.49
CA LYS A 5 -13.51 12.76 0.13
C LYS A 5 -13.16 11.46 -0.62
N GLY A 6 -14.13 10.75 -1.18
CA GLY A 6 -13.90 9.49 -1.92
C GLY A 6 -13.16 9.70 -3.23
N LEU A 7 -13.56 10.71 -4.01
CA LEU A 7 -12.93 11.07 -5.29
C LEU A 7 -11.45 11.45 -5.15
N LYS A 8 -11.09 12.22 -4.11
CA LYS A 8 -9.70 12.59 -3.82
C LYS A 8 -8.84 11.37 -3.43
N SER A 9 -9.44 10.42 -2.70
CA SER A 9 -8.77 9.17 -2.33
C SER A 9 -8.49 8.30 -3.56
N HIS A 10 -9.47 8.13 -4.45
CA HIS A 10 -9.29 7.38 -5.69
C HIS A 10 -8.22 7.99 -6.61
N ALA A 11 -8.23 9.31 -6.81
CA ALA A 11 -7.21 9.98 -7.63
C ALA A 11 -5.79 9.80 -7.05
N SER A 12 -5.66 9.80 -5.74
CA SER A 12 -4.39 9.55 -5.05
C SER A 12 -3.93 8.11 -5.22
N LEU A 13 -4.83 7.14 -5.10
CA LEU A 13 -4.53 5.73 -5.37
C LEU A 13 -4.07 5.50 -6.82
N TRP A 14 -4.76 6.09 -7.81
CA TRP A 14 -4.34 5.99 -9.21
C TRP A 14 -2.95 6.56 -9.46
N ARG A 15 -2.62 7.69 -8.82
CA ARG A 15 -1.28 8.28 -8.89
C ARG A 15 -0.23 7.38 -8.21
N LEU A 16 -0.56 6.74 -7.10
CA LEU A 16 0.34 5.79 -6.43
C LEU A 16 0.62 4.58 -7.32
N MET A 17 -0.44 4.01 -7.91
CA MET A 17 -0.36 2.92 -8.88
C MET A 17 0.51 3.31 -10.08
N TRP A 18 0.34 4.53 -10.60
CA TRP A 18 1.17 5.07 -11.69
C TRP A 18 2.65 5.17 -11.32
N TRP A 19 2.98 5.72 -10.15
CA TRP A 19 4.37 5.79 -9.70
C TRP A 19 4.98 4.40 -9.47
N SER A 20 4.17 3.43 -9.07
CA SER A 20 4.58 2.03 -8.88
C SER A 20 4.90 1.36 -10.22
N LEU A 21 4.08 1.62 -11.25
CA LEU A 21 4.38 1.22 -12.62
C LEU A 21 5.69 1.85 -13.11
N ARG A 22 5.85 3.15 -12.90
CA ARG A 22 7.06 3.89 -13.30
C ARG A 22 8.31 3.38 -12.59
N LEU A 23 8.19 2.96 -11.33
CA LEU A 23 9.26 2.30 -10.59
C LEU A 23 9.65 0.96 -11.23
N SER A 24 8.68 0.19 -11.71
CA SER A 24 8.88 -1.09 -12.41
C SER A 24 9.48 -0.92 -13.81
N TRP A 25 9.11 0.17 -14.52
CA TRP A 25 9.62 0.47 -15.87
C TRP A 25 11.00 1.11 -15.88
N SER A 26 11.34 1.89 -14.86
CA SER A 26 12.60 2.63 -14.82
C SER A 26 13.80 1.70 -14.66
N LYS A 27 14.65 1.61 -15.69
CA LYS A 27 15.95 0.93 -15.62
C LYS A 27 17.04 1.80 -14.98
N ASN A 28 16.89 3.13 -15.01
CA ASN A 28 17.83 4.08 -14.41
C ASN A 28 17.68 4.13 -12.86
N LYS A 29 18.81 4.10 -12.15
CA LYS A 29 18.90 4.22 -10.68
C LYS A 29 18.27 5.52 -10.17
N GLU A 30 18.46 6.64 -10.86
CA GLU A 30 17.86 7.92 -10.49
C GLU A 30 16.35 7.92 -10.65
N GLY A 31 15.84 7.41 -11.77
CA GLY A 31 14.41 7.31 -12.01
C GLY A 31 13.71 6.45 -10.95
N ARG A 32 14.35 5.34 -10.55
CA ARG A 32 13.86 4.49 -9.46
C ARG A 32 13.91 5.19 -8.10
N ARG A 33 14.91 6.05 -7.85
CA ARG A 33 14.98 6.86 -6.62
C ARG A 33 13.85 7.89 -6.58
N ARG A 34 13.61 8.61 -7.68
CA ARG A 34 12.51 9.59 -7.79
C ARG A 34 11.15 8.93 -7.61
N ALA A 35 10.90 7.80 -8.27
CA ALA A 35 9.64 7.08 -8.14
C ALA A 35 9.40 6.61 -6.70
N ARG A 36 10.42 6.05 -6.03
CA ARG A 36 10.33 5.70 -4.60
C ARG A 36 10.01 6.92 -3.73
N LYS A 37 10.70 8.05 -3.94
CA LYS A 37 10.44 9.29 -3.19
C LYS A 37 8.98 9.74 -3.32
N HIS A 38 8.40 9.66 -4.51
CA HIS A 38 6.98 9.97 -4.71
C HIS A 38 6.04 8.98 -4.04
N ILE A 39 6.31 7.68 -4.14
CA ILE A 39 5.53 6.64 -3.46
C ILE A 39 5.52 6.89 -1.95
N TRP A 40 6.69 7.12 -1.36
CA TRP A 40 6.82 7.38 0.08
C TRP A 40 6.09 8.63 0.50
N ALA A 41 6.32 9.76 -0.17
CA ALA A 41 5.63 11.01 0.13
C ALA A 41 4.11 10.86 0.05
N MET A 42 3.59 10.03 -0.87
CA MET A 42 2.16 9.78 -0.98
C MET A 42 1.61 8.93 0.16
N LEU A 43 2.32 7.88 0.58
CA LEU A 43 1.92 7.03 1.70
C LEU A 43 2.01 7.75 3.03
N GLU A 44 3.08 8.51 3.25
CA GLU A 44 3.26 9.36 4.44
C GLU A 44 2.16 10.42 4.52
N ASN A 45 1.86 11.11 3.42
CA ASN A 45 0.77 12.09 3.38
C ASN A 45 -0.61 11.45 3.56
N GLN A 46 -0.78 10.18 3.15
CA GLN A 46 -2.02 9.47 3.42
C GLN A 46 -2.10 9.08 4.90
N TRP A 47 -1.00 8.64 5.50
CA TRP A 47 -0.91 8.30 6.92
C TRP A 47 -1.20 9.51 7.81
N THR A 48 -0.57 10.66 7.55
CA THR A 48 -0.80 11.88 8.34
C THR A 48 -2.22 12.41 8.24
N LYS A 49 -2.94 12.11 7.16
CA LYS A 49 -4.37 12.43 7.05
C LYS A 49 -5.26 11.50 7.86
N LEU A 50 -4.83 10.25 8.04
CA LEU A 50 -5.57 9.24 8.80
C LEU A 50 -5.25 9.33 10.30
N VAL A 51 -4.00 9.63 10.64
CA VAL A 51 -3.49 9.76 12.01
C VAL A 51 -2.68 11.06 12.12
N PRO A 52 -3.35 12.21 12.33
CA PRO A 52 -2.68 13.52 12.38
C PRO A 52 -1.76 13.71 13.59
N GLU A 53 -1.92 12.91 14.64
CA GLU A 53 -1.13 12.97 15.88
C GLU A 53 0.18 12.16 15.82
N ALA A 54 0.44 11.47 14.70
CA ALA A 54 1.60 10.59 14.59
C ALA A 54 2.93 11.36 14.54
N VAL A 55 3.92 10.89 15.34
CA VAL A 55 5.28 11.45 15.36
C VAL A 55 5.99 11.17 14.03
N PRO A 56 6.68 12.14 13.40
CA PRO A 56 7.28 11.99 12.06
C PRO A 56 8.16 10.74 11.86
N GLY A 57 8.90 10.32 12.89
CA GLY A 57 9.74 9.10 12.84
C GLY A 57 8.92 7.80 12.76
N GLN A 58 7.76 7.75 13.42
CA GLN A 58 6.86 6.60 13.37
C GLN A 58 6.13 6.51 12.02
N VAL A 59 5.78 7.66 11.42
CA VAL A 59 5.12 7.74 10.10
C VAL A 59 5.96 7.03 9.03
N SER A 60 7.27 7.33 8.98
CA SER A 60 8.14 6.71 8.00
C SER A 60 8.34 5.21 8.28
N GLY A 61 8.47 4.80 9.54
CA GLY A 61 8.58 3.38 9.90
C GLY A 61 7.39 2.55 9.47
N VAL A 62 6.17 3.01 9.79
CA VAL A 62 4.92 2.30 9.48
C VAL A 62 4.68 2.25 7.97
N THR A 63 4.84 3.37 7.26
CA THR A 63 4.60 3.42 5.80
C THR A 63 5.57 2.52 5.03
N HIS A 64 6.85 2.46 5.45
CA HIS A 64 7.82 1.52 4.88
C HIS A 64 7.45 0.06 5.18
N ALA A 65 7.08 -0.26 6.43
CA ALA A 65 6.69 -1.61 6.83
C ALA A 65 5.46 -2.10 6.04
N VAL A 66 4.43 -1.25 5.91
CA VAL A 66 3.22 -1.54 5.14
C VAL A 66 3.55 -1.80 3.68
N TRP A 67 4.38 -0.97 3.05
CA TRP A 67 4.76 -1.18 1.66
C TRP A 67 5.57 -2.45 1.43
N LEU A 68 6.52 -2.76 2.33
CA LEU A 68 7.30 -3.99 2.27
C LEU A 68 6.39 -5.22 2.44
N GLY A 69 5.48 -5.19 3.41
CA GLY A 69 4.46 -6.22 3.60
C GLY A 69 3.60 -6.41 2.35
N ALA A 70 3.11 -5.32 1.76
CA ALA A 70 2.32 -5.35 0.53
C ALA A 70 3.11 -5.92 -0.67
N ALA A 71 4.41 -5.61 -0.77
CA ALA A 71 5.28 -6.12 -1.83
C ALA A 71 5.53 -7.63 -1.68
N LEU A 72 5.67 -8.12 -0.45
CA LEU A 72 5.78 -9.55 -0.16
C LEU A 72 4.46 -10.27 -0.44
N ALA A 73 3.34 -9.71 0.02
CA ALA A 73 2.01 -10.25 -0.21
C ALA A 73 1.68 -10.34 -1.71
N SER A 74 1.98 -9.29 -2.48
CA SER A 74 1.74 -9.29 -3.94
C SER A 74 2.54 -10.38 -4.68
N ARG A 75 3.74 -10.71 -4.19
CA ARG A 75 4.55 -11.82 -4.72
C ARG A 75 3.92 -13.18 -4.44
N SER A 76 3.35 -13.35 -3.25
CA SER A 76 2.72 -14.60 -2.79
C SER A 76 1.29 -14.80 -3.32
N LEU A 77 0.59 -13.72 -3.65
CA LEU A 77 -0.82 -13.73 -4.10
C LEU A 77 -1.05 -14.61 -5.34
N VAL A 78 -0.08 -14.70 -6.25
CA VAL A 78 -0.20 -15.57 -7.43
C VAL A 78 -0.29 -17.05 -7.05
N ARG A 79 0.34 -17.43 -5.93
CA ARG A 79 0.49 -18.82 -5.49
C ARG A 79 -0.51 -19.19 -4.39
N TYR A 80 -1.29 -18.24 -3.89
CA TYR A 80 -2.15 -18.48 -2.74
C TYR A 80 -3.38 -19.32 -3.15
N PRO A 81 -3.55 -20.55 -2.62
CA PRO A 81 -4.58 -21.47 -3.07
C PRO A 81 -5.98 -21.08 -2.62
N LEU A 82 -6.11 -20.33 -1.53
CA LEU A 82 -7.39 -19.93 -0.92
C LEU A 82 -7.95 -18.62 -1.48
N LEU A 83 -7.37 -18.07 -2.56
CA LEU A 83 -7.92 -16.87 -3.20
C LEU A 83 -9.29 -17.15 -3.84
N PRO A 84 -10.30 -16.29 -3.60
CA PRO A 84 -11.59 -16.40 -4.27
C PRO A 84 -11.43 -16.50 -5.78
N LYS A 85 -12.08 -17.48 -6.42
CA LYS A 85 -11.92 -17.79 -7.86
C LYS A 85 -12.07 -16.55 -8.75
N ARG A 86 -13.05 -15.69 -8.48
CA ARG A 86 -13.29 -14.44 -9.22
C ARG A 86 -12.10 -13.47 -9.13
N LEU A 87 -11.52 -13.33 -7.94
CA LEU A 87 -10.40 -12.42 -7.68
C LEU A 87 -9.11 -12.95 -8.31
N LYS A 88 -8.90 -14.27 -8.24
CA LYS A 88 -7.81 -14.95 -8.94
C LYS A 88 -7.89 -14.73 -10.45
N THR A 89 -9.06 -14.91 -11.07
CA THR A 89 -9.23 -14.69 -12.52
C THR A 89 -8.95 -13.24 -12.91
N ARG A 90 -9.44 -12.27 -12.13
CA ARG A 90 -9.18 -10.84 -12.38
C ARG A 90 -7.70 -10.49 -12.24
N LEU A 91 -7.01 -11.02 -11.23
CA LEU A 91 -5.57 -10.84 -11.07
C LEU A 91 -4.77 -11.45 -12.22
N ILE A 92 -5.14 -12.67 -12.66
CA ILE A 92 -4.51 -13.30 -13.82
C ILE A 92 -4.72 -12.44 -15.07
N TRP A 93 -5.93 -11.93 -15.28
CA TRP A 93 -6.23 -11.00 -16.38
C TRP A 93 -5.40 -9.73 -16.31
N LEU A 94 -5.29 -9.12 -15.13
CA LEU A 94 -4.48 -7.92 -14.91
C LEU A 94 -2.99 -8.20 -15.18
N PHE A 95 -2.47 -9.35 -14.75
CA PHE A 95 -1.09 -9.76 -15.01
C PHE A 95 -0.84 -10.08 -16.49
N ARG A 96 -1.86 -10.56 -17.22
CA ARG A 96 -1.78 -10.75 -18.67
C ARG A 96 -1.80 -9.42 -19.41
N LEU A 97 -2.66 -8.48 -19.01
CA LEU A 97 -2.82 -7.19 -19.68
C LEU A 97 -1.60 -6.27 -19.51
N VAL A 98 -1.09 -6.15 -18.29
CA VAL A 98 -0.03 -5.16 -17.96
C VAL A 98 1.36 -5.82 -17.91
N GLY A 99 1.42 -7.14 -17.92
CA GLY A 99 2.63 -7.92 -17.69
C GLY A 99 2.85 -8.23 -16.21
N ARG A 100 3.55 -9.34 -15.93
CA ARG A 100 3.67 -9.92 -14.58
C ARG A 100 4.37 -9.01 -13.57
N THR A 101 5.39 -8.27 -13.99
CA THR A 101 6.15 -7.36 -13.11
C THR A 101 5.34 -6.11 -12.77
N ASN A 102 4.75 -5.49 -13.79
CA ASN A 102 3.95 -4.28 -13.65
C ASN A 102 2.64 -4.55 -12.89
N GLY A 103 2.01 -5.69 -13.16
CA GLY A 103 0.83 -6.11 -12.43
C GLY A 103 1.11 -6.32 -10.95
N LYS A 104 2.26 -6.90 -10.57
CA LYS A 104 2.68 -6.97 -9.16
C LYS A 104 2.88 -5.59 -8.55
N ALA A 105 3.44 -4.63 -9.29
CA ALA A 105 3.61 -3.26 -8.81
C ALA A 105 2.25 -2.59 -8.51
N LEU A 106 1.26 -2.81 -9.39
CA LEU A 106 -0.11 -2.32 -9.18
C LEU A 106 -0.77 -2.95 -7.95
N VAL A 107 -0.67 -4.28 -7.81
CA VAL A 107 -1.23 -5.00 -6.65
C VAL A 107 -0.55 -4.56 -5.36
N THR A 108 0.77 -4.35 -5.39
CA THR A 108 1.53 -3.83 -4.24
C THR A 108 1.03 -2.46 -3.82
N ALA A 109 0.84 -1.54 -4.77
CA ALA A 109 0.32 -0.20 -4.50
C ALA A 109 -1.08 -0.23 -3.89
N TYR A 110 -1.95 -1.07 -4.44
CA TYR A 110 -3.31 -1.24 -3.94
C TYR A 110 -3.34 -1.81 -2.53
N LEU A 111 -2.61 -2.90 -2.29
CA LEU A 111 -2.52 -3.52 -0.97
C LEU A 111 -1.93 -2.56 0.07
N ALA A 112 -0.86 -1.85 -0.29
CA ALA A 112 -0.27 -0.87 0.59
C ALA A 112 -1.28 0.22 0.98
N TRP A 113 -2.07 0.71 0.02
CA TRP A 113 -3.09 1.73 0.28
C TRP A 113 -4.22 1.25 1.20
N VAL A 114 -4.70 0.02 0.98
CA VAL A 114 -5.76 -0.59 1.81
C VAL A 114 -5.23 -0.88 3.22
N TRP A 115 -4.10 -1.57 3.32
CA TRP A 115 -3.49 -1.92 4.61
C TRP A 115 -3.10 -0.68 5.41
N LEU A 116 -2.66 0.40 4.77
CA LEU A 116 -2.38 1.65 5.46
C LEU A 116 -3.63 2.23 6.11
N SER A 117 -4.79 2.07 5.46
CA SER A 117 -6.08 2.47 6.03
C SER A 117 -6.48 1.54 7.18
N ASP A 118 -6.36 0.23 6.99
CA ASP A 118 -6.69 -0.79 8.00
C ASP A 118 -5.87 -0.60 9.28
N VAL A 119 -4.55 -0.39 9.15
CA VAL A 119 -3.63 -0.15 10.27
C VAL A 119 -3.95 1.16 10.98
N ALA A 120 -4.30 2.22 10.26
CA ALA A 120 -4.70 3.48 10.87
C ALA A 120 -6.05 3.38 11.63
N THR A 121 -6.98 2.55 11.14
CA THR A 121 -8.28 2.31 11.79
C THR A 121 -8.28 1.21 12.84
N SER A 122 -7.16 0.48 13.01
CA SER A 122 -6.99 -0.55 14.03
C SER A 122 -6.03 -0.05 15.13
N PRO A 123 -6.38 0.98 15.93
CA PRO A 123 -5.56 1.38 17.08
C PRO A 123 -5.58 0.34 18.22
N SER A 124 -6.43 -0.68 18.14
CA SER A 124 -6.81 -1.56 19.26
C SER A 124 -6.11 -2.92 19.27
N HIS A 125 -4.77 -2.95 19.38
CA HIS A 125 -4.07 -4.15 19.87
C HIS A 125 -2.76 -3.89 20.63
N LEU A 126 -2.26 -2.64 20.69
CA LEU A 126 -1.04 -2.31 21.45
C LEU A 126 -1.31 -1.79 22.86
N GLU A 127 -2.48 -1.18 23.12
CA GLU A 127 -2.80 -0.69 24.47
C GLU A 127 -3.35 -1.78 25.41
N SER A 128 -3.89 -2.88 24.86
CA SER A 128 -4.45 -3.98 25.64
C SER A 128 -3.43 -5.04 26.08
N GLN A 129 -2.16 -4.94 25.66
CA GLN A 129 -1.09 -5.86 26.11
C GLN A 129 -0.11 -5.23 27.10
N VAL A 130 -0.03 -3.89 27.18
CA VAL A 130 0.87 -3.23 28.13
C VAL A 130 0.23 -3.10 29.53
N THR A 131 -1.07 -3.30 29.66
CA THR A 131 -1.81 -3.16 30.93
C THR A 131 -2.01 -4.45 31.72
N THR A 132 -1.68 -5.63 31.16
CA THR A 132 -1.88 -6.93 31.85
C THR A 132 -0.66 -7.50 32.56
N ASP A 133 0.52 -6.88 32.44
CA ASP A 133 1.75 -7.36 33.12
C ASP A 133 2.15 -6.52 34.36
N THR A 134 1.22 -5.75 34.92
CA THR A 134 1.40 -5.08 36.21
C THR A 134 0.25 -5.41 37.18
N VAL A 135 0.19 -6.66 37.64
CA VAL A 135 -0.23 -7.03 39.02
C VAL A 135 0.53 -8.29 39.42
#